data_AF-A0A6M2CNK8-F1
#
_entry.id   AF-A0A6M2CNK8-F1
#
_cell.length_a   1.000
_cell.length_b   1.000
_cell.length_c   1.000
_cell.angle_alpha   90.00
_cell.angle_beta   90.00
_cell.angle_gamma   90.00
#
_symmetry.space_group_name_H-M   'P 1'
#
loop_
_entity.id
_entity.type
_entity.pdbx_description
1 polymer ?
#
loop_
_entity_poly.entity_id
_entity_poly.type
_entity_poly.pdbx_seq_one_letter_code
_entity_poly.pdbx_strand_id
1 'polypeptide(L)'
;VLEIKCPYNGRDGTVRELATSPSSCIILQRGELRLRTDHAYYYQVQLQMLLCKKNYCDVVVWTTKDFVTLRVYKEPNMCKSMAERCQVYFERVVLPELCFNYWTNKASVDASEEEVQDTATSSDLLYCMCHKPESGKMIRCDSGSCKFKWFHFECVNLQRAPRAKKWYCVECKKLLNKV
;
A
#
# COMPACT_ATOMS: atom_id res chain seq x y z
N VAL A 1 18.11 -0.63 21.58
CA VAL A 1 17.09 0.45 21.45
C VAL A 1 16.08 0.26 22.58
N LEU A 2 15.36 1.30 22.98
CA LEU A 2 14.23 1.20 23.93
C LEU A 2 12.99 1.70 23.20
N GLU A 3 11.91 0.92 23.19
CA GLU A 3 10.63 1.27 22.57
C GLU A 3 9.52 1.09 23.61
N ILE A 4 8.75 2.14 23.90
CA ILE A 4 7.65 2.09 24.88
C ILE A 4 6.32 2.13 24.12
N LYS A 5 5.45 1.15 24.38
CA LYS A 5 4.12 1.04 23.80
C LYS A 5 3.05 1.02 24.90
N CYS A 6 2.01 1.81 24.72
CA CYS A 6 0.84 1.87 25.60
C CYS A 6 -0.43 1.53 24.79
N PRO A 7 -0.77 0.24 24.58
CA PRO A 7 -1.88 -0.14 23.71
C PRO A 7 -3.23 0.30 24.28
N TYR A 8 -3.95 1.14 23.53
CA TYR A 8 -5.22 1.73 23.98
C TYR A 8 -6.28 0.66 24.31
N ASN A 9 -6.42 -0.37 23.45
CA ASN A 9 -7.47 -1.39 23.53
C ASN A 9 -7.37 -2.32 24.76
N GLY A 10 -6.30 -2.26 25.53
CA GLY A 10 -6.14 -3.02 26.78
C GLY A 10 -5.48 -2.20 27.89
N ARG A 11 -5.58 -0.86 27.80
CA ARG A 11 -4.91 0.05 28.74
C ARG A 11 -5.38 -0.10 30.19
N ASP A 12 -6.61 -0.55 30.40
CA ASP A 12 -7.26 -0.63 31.71
C ASP A 12 -7.16 -2.03 32.36
N GLY A 13 -6.65 -3.01 31.61
CA GLY A 13 -6.40 -4.38 32.07
C GLY A 13 -4.93 -4.65 32.36
N THR A 14 -4.62 -5.87 32.79
CA THR A 14 -3.22 -6.31 32.95
C THR A 14 -2.57 -6.62 31.60
N VAL A 15 -1.23 -6.59 31.54
CA VAL A 15 -0.47 -7.02 30.36
C VAL A 15 -0.82 -8.46 29.98
N ARG A 16 -1.08 -9.35 30.95
CA ARG A 16 -1.49 -10.73 30.67
C ARG A 16 -2.86 -10.81 30.00
N GLU A 17 -3.83 -10.01 30.45
CA GLU A 17 -5.14 -9.92 29.80
C GLU A 17 -5.01 -9.36 28.39
N LEU A 18 -4.20 -8.31 28.21
CA LEU A 18 -3.89 -7.73 26.90
C LEU A 18 -3.32 -8.79 25.95
N ALA A 19 -2.48 -9.72 26.42
CA ALA A 19 -1.90 -10.78 25.59
C ALA A 19 -2.91 -11.84 25.11
N THR A 20 -4.13 -11.87 25.65
CA THR A 20 -5.20 -12.78 25.19
C THR A 20 -5.98 -12.22 24.00
N SER A 21 -5.89 -10.90 23.76
CA SER A 21 -6.60 -10.25 22.67
C SER A 21 -6.02 -10.61 21.29
N PRO A 22 -6.83 -10.97 20.29
CA PRO A 22 -6.37 -11.27 18.93
C PRO A 22 -5.66 -10.10 18.24
N SER A 23 -6.00 -8.86 18.61
CA SER A 23 -5.39 -7.63 18.08
C SER A 23 -4.20 -7.14 18.91
N SER A 24 -3.80 -7.89 19.94
CA SER A 24 -2.68 -7.53 20.79
C SER A 24 -1.35 -7.57 20.04
N CYS A 25 -0.44 -6.70 20.46
CA CYS A 25 0.94 -6.71 20.00
C CYS A 25 1.79 -7.79 20.69
N ILE A 26 1.32 -8.34 21.80
CA ILE A 26 2.02 -9.36 22.59
C ILE A 26 1.22 -10.65 22.64
N ILE A 27 1.91 -11.76 22.87
CA ILE A 27 1.30 -13.09 23.02
C ILE A 27 1.94 -13.82 24.19
N LEU A 28 1.15 -14.62 24.90
CA LEU A 28 1.63 -15.55 25.91
C LEU A 28 1.93 -16.89 25.23
N GLN A 29 3.21 -17.27 25.13
CA GLN A 29 3.64 -18.55 24.57
C GLN A 29 4.45 -19.32 25.60
N ARG A 30 4.03 -20.55 25.91
CA ARG A 30 4.72 -21.43 26.88
C ARG A 30 4.96 -20.76 28.26
N GLY A 31 4.03 -19.91 28.69
CA GLY A 31 4.10 -19.17 29.96
C GLY A 31 4.89 -17.86 29.91
N GLU A 32 5.54 -17.54 28.79
CA GLU A 32 6.31 -16.30 28.61
C GLU A 32 5.60 -15.32 27.68
N LEU A 33 5.62 -14.04 28.05
CA LEU A 33 5.15 -12.97 27.18
C LEU A 33 6.21 -12.66 26.12
N ARG A 34 5.77 -12.51 24.87
CA ARG A 34 6.63 -12.16 23.73
C ARG A 34 5.95 -11.17 22.82
N LEU A 35 6.73 -10.36 22.13
CA LEU A 35 6.24 -9.52 21.05
C LEU A 35 5.88 -10.41 19.86
N ARG A 36 4.71 -10.19 19.27
CA ARG A 36 4.27 -10.92 18.09
C ARG A 36 5.11 -10.56 16.87
N THR A 37 5.69 -11.57 16.22
CA THR A 37 6.57 -11.38 15.06
C THR A 37 5.82 -10.96 13.79
N ASP A 38 4.51 -11.17 13.75
CA ASP A 38 3.60 -10.76 12.69
C ASP A 38 2.96 -9.37 12.93
N HIS A 39 3.24 -8.73 14.07
CA HIS A 39 2.67 -7.43 14.41
C HIS A 39 3.55 -6.27 13.90
N ALA A 40 2.94 -5.15 13.50
CA ALA A 40 3.65 -3.98 12.94
C ALA A 40 4.81 -3.46 13.81
N TYR A 41 4.65 -3.50 15.13
CA TYR A 41 5.71 -3.09 16.08
C TYR A 41 6.97 -3.96 15.99
N TYR A 42 6.85 -5.23 15.61
CA TYR A 42 8.02 -6.08 15.41
C TYR A 42 8.88 -5.58 14.23
N TYR A 43 8.25 -5.26 13.10
CA TYR A 43 8.91 -4.64 11.96
C TYR A 43 9.56 -3.29 12.34
N GLN A 44 8.84 -2.47 13.12
CA GLN A 44 9.34 -1.18 13.60
C GLN A 44 10.65 -1.33 14.38
N VAL A 45 10.70 -2.22 15.39
CA VAL A 45 11.90 -2.37 16.23
C VAL A 45 13.05 -3.04 15.49
N GLN A 46 12.75 -3.94 14.55
CA GLN A 46 13.77 -4.55 13.67
C GLN A 46 14.45 -3.49 12.80
N LEU A 47 13.66 -2.57 12.22
CA LEU A 47 14.19 -1.45 11.43
C LEU A 47 15.01 -0.48 12.29
N GLN A 48 14.52 -0.12 13.49
CA GLN A 48 15.28 0.71 14.43
C GLN A 48 16.62 0.08 14.81
N MET A 49 16.64 -1.23 15.12
CA MET A 49 17.89 -1.96 15.42
C MET A 49 18.86 -1.98 14.23
N LEU A 50 18.34 -2.13 13.01
CA LEU A 50 19.14 -2.04 11.79
C LEU A 50 19.79 -0.66 11.65
N LEU A 51 19.00 0.42 11.73
CA LEU A 51 19.48 1.79 11.55
C LEU A 51 20.45 2.23 12.66
N CYS A 52 20.15 1.88 13.91
CA CYS A 52 20.98 2.24 15.05
C CYS A 52 22.19 1.31 15.27
N LYS A 53 22.38 0.30 14.40
CA LYS A 53 23.43 -0.73 14.54
C LYS A 53 23.43 -1.39 15.92
N LYS A 54 22.25 -1.77 16.43
CA LYS A 54 22.09 -2.48 17.71
C LYS A 54 21.61 -3.91 17.48
N ASN A 55 21.93 -4.79 18.42
CA ASN A 55 21.59 -6.22 18.33
C ASN A 55 20.29 -6.58 19.07
N TYR A 56 19.78 -5.67 19.91
CA TYR A 56 18.52 -5.87 20.62
C TYR A 56 17.77 -4.55 20.87
N CYS A 57 16.47 -4.70 21.08
CA CYS A 57 15.55 -3.67 21.52
C CYS A 57 14.80 -4.19 22.76
N ASP A 58 14.81 -3.41 23.83
CA ASP A 58 13.92 -3.67 24.96
C ASP A 58 12.60 -2.94 24.68
N VAL A 59 11.52 -3.71 24.56
CA VAL A 59 10.18 -3.20 24.27
C VAL A 59 9.39 -3.20 25.57
N VAL A 60 9.03 -2.03 26.07
CA VAL A 60 8.18 -1.88 27.25
C VAL A 60 6.75 -1.80 26.80
N VAL A 61 5.91 -2.72 27.26
CA VAL A 61 4.46 -2.67 27.07
C VAL A 61 3.84 -2.31 28.40
N TRP A 62 3.17 -1.17 28.45
CA TRP A 62 2.61 -0.60 29.66
C TRP A 62 1.08 -0.51 29.57
N THR A 63 0.43 -0.82 30.69
CA THR A 63 -0.99 -0.56 30.96
C THR A 63 -1.12 0.21 32.28
N THR A 64 -2.33 0.66 32.63
CA THR A 64 -2.58 1.32 33.92
C THR A 64 -2.46 0.38 35.12
N LYS A 65 -2.40 -0.94 34.90
CA LYS A 65 -2.31 -1.95 35.96
C LYS A 65 -0.88 -2.45 36.18
N ASP A 66 -0.13 -2.68 35.12
CA ASP A 66 1.23 -3.21 35.16
C ASP A 66 1.99 -2.94 33.86
N PHE A 67 3.25 -3.35 33.80
CA PHE A 67 4.06 -3.28 32.59
C PHE A 67 4.97 -4.50 32.47
N VAL A 68 5.43 -4.77 31.24
CA VAL A 68 6.43 -5.80 30.97
C VAL A 68 7.52 -5.24 30.06
N THR A 69 8.75 -5.70 30.26
CA THR A 69 9.86 -5.45 29.33
C THR A 69 10.16 -6.72 28.54
N LEU A 70 10.11 -6.62 27.22
CA LEU A 70 10.32 -7.72 26.28
C LEU A 70 11.59 -7.46 25.48
N ARG A 71 12.61 -8.29 25.66
CA ARG A 71 13.83 -8.20 24.86
C ARG A 71 13.61 -8.85 23.49
N VAL A 72 13.72 -8.05 22.44
CA VAL A 72 13.65 -8.47 21.04
C VAL A 72 15.03 -8.40 20.43
N TYR A 73 15.49 -9.51 19.83
CA TYR A 73 16.79 -9.57 19.14
C TYR A 73 16.64 -9.20 17.66
N LYS A 74 17.70 -8.63 17.10
CA LYS A 74 17.77 -8.32 15.68
C LYS A 74 17.75 -9.61 14.86
N GLU A 75 16.82 -9.69 13.91
CA GLU A 75 16.69 -10.77 12.94
C GLU A 75 17.32 -10.35 11.60
N PRO A 76 18.51 -10.87 11.23
CA PRO A 76 19.27 -10.40 10.08
C PRO A 76 18.53 -10.56 8.75
N ASN A 77 17.84 -11.69 8.54
CA ASN A 77 17.12 -11.96 7.30
C ASN A 77 15.93 -11.01 7.13
N MET A 78 15.24 -10.70 8.22
CA MET A 78 14.16 -9.73 8.21
C MET A 78 14.68 -8.31 7.93
N CYS A 79 15.79 -7.92 8.58
CA CYS A 79 16.44 -6.65 8.32
C CYS A 79 16.85 -6.50 6.85
N LYS A 80 17.43 -7.54 6.26
CA LYS A 80 17.78 -7.58 4.83
C LYS A 80 16.55 -7.38 3.94
N SER A 81 15.49 -8.15 4.19
CA SER A 81 14.24 -8.04 3.40
C SER A 81 13.59 -6.65 3.52
N MET A 82 13.58 -6.06 4.73
CA MET A 82 13.07 -4.70 4.92
C MET A 82 13.91 -3.68 4.15
N ALA A 83 15.25 -3.77 4.22
CA ALA A 83 16.14 -2.85 3.51
C ALA A 83 15.93 -2.91 1.99
N GLU A 84 15.85 -4.11 1.42
CA GLU A 84 15.60 -4.32 -0.02
C GLU A 84 14.26 -3.71 -0.45
N ARG A 85 13.19 -3.93 0.33
CA ARG A 85 11.86 -3.36 0.06
C ARG A 85 11.85 -1.84 0.21
N CYS A 86 12.53 -1.30 1.21
CA CYS A 86 12.67 0.14 1.42
C CYS A 86 13.42 0.79 0.27
N GLN A 87 14.48 0.16 -0.26
CA GLN A 87 15.23 0.65 -1.40
C GLN A 87 14.33 0.73 -2.65
N VAL A 88 13.61 -0.34 -2.96
CA VAL A 88 12.67 -0.35 -4.11
C VAL A 88 11.59 0.71 -3.95
N TYR A 89 11.03 0.88 -2.75
CA TYR A 89 10.04 1.92 -2.48
C TYR A 89 10.63 3.33 -2.62
N PHE A 90 11.85 3.53 -2.13
CA PHE A 90 12.55 4.79 -2.26
C PHE A 90 12.76 5.13 -3.74
N GLU A 91 13.37 4.24 -4.52
CA GLU A 91 13.68 4.48 -5.94
C GLU A 91 12.43 4.67 -6.81
N ARG A 92 11.34 3.94 -6.53
CA ARG A 92 10.14 3.94 -7.39
C ARG A 92 9.06 4.93 -6.96
N VAL A 93 9.05 5.35 -5.70
CA VAL A 93 7.97 6.18 -5.15
C VAL A 93 8.50 7.48 -4.58
N VAL A 94 9.44 7.39 -3.63
CA VAL A 94 9.94 8.56 -2.91
C VAL A 94 10.84 9.42 -3.78
N LEU A 95 11.79 8.83 -4.51
CA LEU A 95 12.77 9.54 -5.32
C LEU A 95 12.11 10.30 -6.49
N PRO A 96 11.16 9.73 -7.26
CA PRO A 96 10.42 10.50 -8.26
C PRO A 96 9.63 11.67 -7.66
N GLU A 97 9.06 11.49 -6.46
CA GLU A 97 8.39 12.58 -5.75
C GLU A 97 9.39 13.67 -5.33
N LEU A 98 10.51 13.31 -4.71
CA LEU A 98 11.49 14.28 -4.23
C LEU A 98 12.16 15.06 -5.36
N CYS A 99 12.50 14.40 -6.47
CA CYS A 99 13.22 15.04 -7.57
C CYS A 99 12.32 15.83 -8.51
N PHE A 100 11.08 15.37 -8.73
CA PHE A 100 10.22 15.90 -9.79
C PHE A 100 8.81 16.26 -9.31
N ASN A 101 8.52 16.08 -8.02
CA ASN A 101 7.15 16.06 -7.49
C ASN A 101 6.26 15.14 -8.33
N TYR A 102 6.79 14.00 -8.81
CA TYR A 102 6.18 13.25 -9.91
C TYR A 102 4.70 12.91 -9.66
N TRP A 103 4.29 12.61 -8.43
CA TRP A 103 2.89 12.31 -8.11
C TRP A 103 2.08 13.57 -7.83
N THR A 104 2.65 14.54 -7.13
CA THR A 104 1.99 15.82 -6.81
C THR A 104 1.77 16.68 -8.07
N ASN A 105 2.77 16.74 -8.95
CA ASN A 105 2.75 17.46 -10.23
C ASN A 105 2.15 16.63 -11.38
N LYS A 106 1.93 15.32 -11.24
CA LYS A 106 1.15 14.59 -12.27
C LYS A 106 -0.23 15.20 -12.48
N ALA A 107 -0.79 15.81 -11.43
CA ALA A 107 -2.04 16.54 -11.48
C ALA A 107 -1.94 17.91 -12.18
N SER A 108 -0.73 18.47 -12.37
CA SER A 108 -0.51 19.74 -13.08
C SER A 108 -0.03 19.57 -14.52
N VAL A 109 0.67 18.48 -14.84
CA VAL A 109 1.10 18.16 -16.21
C VAL A 109 -0.08 17.70 -17.09
N ASP A 110 -1.08 17.02 -16.51
CA ASP A 110 -2.34 16.69 -17.21
C ASP A 110 -3.18 17.95 -17.59
N ALA A 111 -2.76 19.16 -17.19
CA ALA A 111 -3.41 20.43 -17.53
C ALA A 111 -2.67 21.26 -18.59
N SER A 112 -1.45 20.88 -19.02
CA SER A 112 -0.68 21.70 -19.97
C SER A 112 0.41 20.93 -20.76
N GLU A 113 0.06 19.88 -21.49
CA GLU A 113 0.97 19.36 -22.52
C GLU A 113 0.54 19.87 -23.91
N GLU A 114 1.17 20.98 -24.31
CA GLU A 114 1.49 21.25 -25.72
C GLU A 114 2.56 20.24 -26.19
N GLU A 115 2.48 19.95 -27.48
CA GLU A 115 3.13 18.86 -28.21
C GLU A 115 4.66 18.82 -28.07
N VAL A 116 5.18 17.80 -27.39
CA VAL A 116 6.52 17.29 -27.71
C VAL A 116 6.35 16.25 -28.81
N GLN A 117 6.67 16.67 -30.04
CA GLN A 117 6.87 15.77 -31.16
C GLN A 117 8.02 14.83 -30.83
N ASP A 118 7.70 13.63 -30.36
CA ASP A 118 8.61 12.50 -30.48
C ASP A 118 7.85 11.30 -31.05
N THR A 119 8.45 10.74 -32.09
CA THR A 119 7.86 9.82 -33.04
C THR A 119 7.63 8.44 -32.40
N ALA A 120 6.56 8.31 -31.62
CA ALA A 120 6.05 7.01 -31.17
C ALA A 120 4.93 6.57 -32.12
N THR A 121 5.24 5.56 -32.95
CA THR A 121 4.26 4.83 -33.76
C THR A 121 3.03 4.46 -32.90
N SER A 122 1.82 4.76 -33.41
CA SER A 122 0.54 4.69 -32.69
C SER A 122 0.15 3.32 -32.09
N SER A 123 1.00 2.31 -32.28
CA SER A 123 0.85 0.92 -31.86
C SER A 123 1.23 0.63 -30.41
N ASP A 124 1.87 1.55 -29.69
CA ASP A 124 2.38 1.28 -28.31
C ASP A 124 1.55 1.91 -27.18
N LEU A 125 0.51 2.69 -27.50
CA LEU A 125 -0.40 3.24 -26.49
C LEU A 125 -1.29 2.14 -25.91
N LEU A 126 -1.14 1.83 -24.61
CA LEU A 126 -1.90 0.78 -23.94
C LEU A 126 -3.26 1.28 -23.44
N TYR A 127 -4.31 0.57 -23.83
CA TYR A 127 -5.70 0.84 -23.45
C TYR A 127 -6.34 -0.36 -22.74
N CYS A 128 -7.59 -0.18 -22.33
CA CYS A 128 -8.44 -1.21 -21.75
C CYS A 128 -7.90 -1.78 -20.42
N MET A 129 -8.76 -2.49 -19.71
CA MET A 129 -8.36 -3.24 -18.50
C MET A 129 -7.44 -4.44 -18.80
N CYS A 130 -7.24 -4.79 -20.08
CA CYS A 130 -6.30 -5.82 -20.49
C CYS A 130 -4.89 -5.28 -20.78
N HIS A 131 -4.68 -3.95 -20.69
CA HIS A 131 -3.40 -3.29 -20.93
C HIS A 131 -2.78 -3.61 -22.30
N LYS A 132 -3.62 -3.69 -23.33
CA LYS A 132 -3.20 -3.94 -24.72
C LYS A 132 -3.44 -2.71 -25.57
N PRO A 133 -2.70 -2.54 -26.67
CA PRO A 133 -2.91 -1.41 -27.57
C PRO A 133 -4.29 -1.41 -28.23
N GLU A 134 -4.55 -0.37 -29.01
CA GLU A 134 -5.78 -0.28 -29.80
C GLU A 134 -5.87 -1.47 -30.75
N SER A 135 -6.97 -2.21 -30.67
CA SER A 135 -7.18 -3.39 -31.51
C SER A 135 -8.67 -3.69 -31.68
N GLY A 136 -9.09 -3.91 -32.93
CA GLY A 136 -10.49 -4.25 -33.21
C GLY A 136 -11.48 -3.16 -32.80
N LYS A 137 -12.70 -3.56 -32.39
CA LYS A 137 -13.74 -2.61 -31.98
C LYS A 137 -13.54 -2.19 -30.52
N MET A 138 -13.51 -0.89 -30.28
CA MET A 138 -13.37 -0.31 -28.94
C MET A 138 -14.50 0.66 -28.62
N ILE A 139 -14.83 0.77 -27.33
CA ILE A 139 -15.83 1.69 -26.80
C ILE A 139 -15.20 2.61 -25.76
N ARG A 140 -15.60 3.89 -25.79
CA ARG A 140 -15.19 4.89 -24.81
C ARG A 140 -16.15 4.90 -23.62
N CYS A 141 -15.62 4.95 -22.41
CA CYS A 141 -16.36 5.22 -21.19
C CYS A 141 -16.61 6.72 -21.02
N ASP A 142 -17.86 7.10 -20.77
CA ASP A 142 -18.31 8.50 -20.65
C ASP A 142 -18.05 9.11 -19.27
N SER A 143 -17.45 8.37 -18.33
CA SER A 143 -17.08 8.93 -17.03
C SER A 143 -15.83 9.81 -17.18
N GLY A 144 -15.95 11.08 -16.77
CA GLY A 144 -14.87 12.07 -16.90
C GLY A 144 -13.58 11.70 -16.15
N SER A 145 -13.67 10.84 -15.13
CA SER A 145 -12.54 10.36 -14.32
C SER A 145 -12.17 8.89 -14.62
N CYS A 146 -12.60 8.33 -15.76
CA CYS A 146 -12.29 6.94 -16.10
C CYS A 146 -10.81 6.74 -16.42
N LYS A 147 -10.14 5.88 -15.64
CA LYS A 147 -8.71 5.55 -15.78
C LYS A 147 -8.31 5.08 -17.19
N PHE A 148 -9.07 4.17 -17.79
CA PHE A 148 -8.66 3.51 -19.04
C PHE A 148 -9.25 4.14 -20.30
N LYS A 149 -10.33 4.94 -20.16
CA LYS A 149 -11.10 5.64 -21.22
C LYS A 149 -11.66 4.75 -22.33
N TRP A 150 -10.86 3.90 -22.98
CA TRP A 150 -11.24 3.00 -24.06
C TRP A 150 -11.14 1.53 -23.66
N PHE A 151 -12.07 0.72 -24.14
CA PHE A 151 -12.17 -0.70 -23.83
C PHE A 151 -12.48 -1.51 -25.08
N HIS A 152 -11.81 -2.65 -25.27
CA HIS A 152 -12.16 -3.57 -26.36
C HIS A 152 -13.52 -4.18 -26.12
N PHE A 153 -14.31 -4.31 -27.18
CA PHE A 153 -15.65 -4.90 -27.15
C PHE A 153 -15.65 -6.28 -26.48
N GLU A 154 -14.69 -7.12 -26.84
CA GLU A 154 -14.52 -8.47 -26.25
C GLU A 154 -14.22 -8.40 -24.76
N CYS A 155 -13.36 -7.47 -24.32
CA CYS A 155 -13.00 -7.31 -22.91
C CYS A 155 -14.16 -6.82 -22.04
N VAL A 156 -15.15 -6.14 -22.62
CA VAL A 156 -16.35 -5.67 -21.91
C VAL A 156 -17.64 -6.39 -22.35
N ASN A 157 -17.48 -7.53 -23.05
CA ASN A 157 -18.54 -8.41 -23.52
C ASN A 157 -19.64 -7.69 -24.34
N LEU A 158 -19.22 -6.77 -25.21
CA LEU A 158 -20.07 -6.08 -26.17
C LEU A 158 -19.94 -6.71 -27.55
N GLN A 159 -21.06 -7.10 -28.15
CA GLN A 159 -21.09 -7.60 -29.53
C GLN A 159 -21.39 -6.47 -30.53
N ARG A 160 -22.07 -5.41 -30.06
CA ARG A 160 -22.46 -4.23 -30.84
C ARG A 160 -22.36 -2.99 -29.96
N ALA A 161 -22.22 -1.84 -30.60
CA ALA A 161 -22.25 -0.56 -29.90
C ALA A 161 -23.56 -0.45 -29.09
N PRO A 162 -23.51 -0.06 -27.81
CA PRO A 162 -24.70 0.16 -27.01
C PRO A 162 -25.62 1.18 -27.67
N ARG A 163 -26.93 0.96 -27.59
CA ARG A 163 -27.93 1.92 -28.09
C ARG A 163 -28.08 3.14 -27.16
N ALA A 164 -27.59 3.04 -25.94
CA ALA A 164 -27.63 4.12 -24.97
C ALA A 164 -26.70 5.25 -25.40
N LYS A 165 -27.14 6.50 -25.21
CA LYS A 165 -26.37 7.71 -25.53
C LYS A 165 -25.07 7.83 -24.71
N LYS A 166 -25.01 7.17 -23.55
CA LYS A 166 -23.83 7.09 -22.69
C LYS A 166 -23.55 5.65 -22.30
N TRP A 167 -22.27 5.29 -22.23
CA TRP A 167 -21.79 4.00 -21.76
C TRP A 167 -20.67 4.18 -20.72
N TYR A 168 -20.71 3.33 -19.70
CA TYR A 168 -19.74 3.34 -18.61
C TYR A 168 -19.15 1.93 -18.41
N CYS A 169 -17.86 1.86 -18.10
CA CYS A 169 -17.20 0.60 -17.76
C CYS A 169 -17.69 0.05 -16.40
N VAL A 170 -17.35 -1.19 -16.08
CA VAL A 170 -17.81 -1.87 -14.86
C VAL A 170 -17.42 -1.11 -13.59
N GLU A 171 -16.21 -0.55 -13.54
CA GLU A 171 -15.73 0.22 -12.39
C GLU A 171 -16.51 1.54 -12.24
N CYS A 172 -16.67 2.31 -13.32
CA CYS A 172 -17.41 3.55 -13.30
C CYS A 172 -18.90 3.33 -12.99
N LYS A 173 -19.51 2.24 -13.46
CA LYS A 173 -20.90 1.87 -13.09
C LYS A 173 -21.05 1.60 -11.60
N LYS A 174 -20.10 0.91 -10.97
CA LYS A 174 -20.12 0.65 -9.52
C LYS A 174 -20.02 1.94 -8.70
N LEU A 175 -19.30 2.94 -9.19
CA LEU A 175 -19.19 4.24 -8.54
C LEU A 175 -20.46 5.09 -8.69
N LEU A 176 -21.16 4.99 -9.84
CA LEU A 176 -22.43 5.68 -10.07
C LEU A 176 -23.59 5.10 -9.24
N ASN A 177 -23.56 3.80 -8.92
CA ASN A 177 -24.61 3.12 -8.14
C ASN A 177 -24.39 3.17 -6.61
N LYS A 178 -23.35 3.88 -6.14
CA LYS A 178 -23.07 4.10 -4.71
C LYS A 178 -23.53 5.47 -4.21
N VAL A 179 -24.30 6.17 -5.03
CA VAL A 179 -25.03 7.41 -4.71
C VAL A 179 -26.51 7.06 -4.65
#